data_AF-A0A2D8CKI6-F1
#
_entry.id   AF-A0A2D8CKI6-F1
#
_cell.length_a   1.000
_cell.length_b   1.000
_cell.length_c   1.000
_cell.angle_alpha   90.00
_cell.angle_beta   90.00
_cell.angle_gamma   90.00
#
_symmetry.space_group_name_H-M   'P 1'
#
loop_
_entity.id
_entity.type
_entity.pdbx_description
1 polymer ?
#
loop_
_entity_poly.entity_id
_entity_poly.type
_entity_poly.pdbx_seq_one_letter_code
_entity_poly.pdbx_strand_id
1 'polypeptide(L)'
;MTIMLKITKAGNHGILLPQLGIGLDYSGKKADHVFVSHGHADHIPWKSYAKSVYATPPTKKFMNLRGAKYEVQELPFKQSVETKNAKITFYPAGHILGSAMTFVESEFGNLLYTGDYRNPPSPATEGFELPDTQIDTFITEATFSLPVYKWQSYDELKAEIMGFAKSALDKDYTPVFLAYNLGKAQEIMHLVKDLNHPIQIHGAGFKLCGVYDEEGIDLGNYQTYDRETCEGKILICPSSAINNGFASNVRKKRIAYCSGWAVMESRRSQLTVDKLIPISDHLDFFELISLCEKLQPKMTYITHTPNPDVVKHYLDEQGIPSQFLDMTAKPND
;
A
#
# COMPACT_ATOMS: atom_id res chain seq x y z
N MET A 1 20.84 9.20 31.80
CA MET A 1 20.54 9.58 30.41
C MET A 1 20.02 8.35 29.70
N THR A 2 18.72 8.26 29.43
CA THR A 2 18.15 7.15 28.65
C THR A 2 18.63 7.33 27.21
N ILE A 3 19.34 6.35 26.66
CA ILE A 3 19.80 6.39 25.26
C ILE A 3 18.56 6.26 24.38
N MET A 4 18.32 7.23 23.49
CA MET A 4 17.21 7.15 22.52
C MET A 4 17.59 6.24 21.34
N LEU A 5 16.62 5.48 20.84
CA LEU A 5 16.79 4.71 19.59
C LEU A 5 17.07 5.68 18.45
N LYS A 6 18.12 5.42 17.66
CA LYS A 6 18.40 6.21 16.46
C LYS A 6 17.58 5.62 15.33
N ILE A 7 16.89 6.47 14.57
CA ILE A 7 16.13 6.08 13.39
C ILE A 7 16.71 6.83 12.20
N THR A 8 17.13 6.11 11.17
CA THR A 8 17.78 6.70 9.99
C THR A 8 17.03 6.30 8.73
N LYS A 9 16.45 7.28 8.03
CA LYS A 9 15.91 7.05 6.68
C LYS A 9 17.03 6.79 5.68
N ALA A 10 16.81 5.87 4.76
CA ALA A 10 17.78 5.47 3.77
C ALA A 10 17.13 5.00 2.47
N GLY A 11 17.53 5.62 1.36
CA GLY A 11 16.86 5.43 0.08
C GLY A 11 15.48 6.09 0.08
N ASN A 12 14.56 5.58 -0.74
CA ASN A 12 13.23 6.17 -0.89
C ASN A 12 12.37 5.91 0.37
N HIS A 13 12.19 4.64 0.74
CA HIS A 13 11.25 4.23 1.80
C HIS A 13 11.91 3.47 2.96
N GLY A 14 13.17 3.05 2.81
CA GLY A 14 13.86 2.23 3.79
C GLY A 14 14.24 2.99 5.07
N ILE A 15 14.20 2.28 6.19
CA ILE A 15 14.55 2.79 7.53
C ILE A 15 15.53 1.84 8.19
N LEU A 16 16.56 2.40 8.82
CA LEU A 16 17.56 1.67 9.59
C LEU A 16 17.44 2.01 11.09
N LEU A 17 17.41 0.97 11.91
CA LEU A 17 17.52 0.99 13.36
C LEU A 17 18.90 0.43 13.76
N PRO A 18 19.98 1.23 13.72
CA PRO A 18 21.35 0.73 13.76
C PRO A 18 21.71 0.07 15.10
N GLN A 19 21.17 0.52 16.24
CA GLN A 19 21.41 -0.15 17.53
C GLN A 19 20.80 -1.56 17.59
N LEU A 20 19.74 -1.81 16.82
CA LEU A 20 19.07 -3.11 16.78
C LEU A 20 19.59 -4.00 15.64
N GLY A 21 20.39 -3.44 14.71
CA GLY A 21 20.78 -4.15 13.48
C GLY A 21 19.57 -4.46 12.58
N ILE A 22 18.48 -3.70 12.69
CA ILE A 22 17.22 -3.93 11.97
C ILE A 22 17.06 -2.92 10.84
N GLY A 23 16.70 -3.42 9.67
CA GLY A 23 16.25 -2.64 8.52
C GLY A 23 14.76 -2.88 8.25
N LEU A 24 14.01 -1.83 7.98
CA LEU A 24 12.60 -1.86 7.58
C LEU A 24 12.55 -1.36 6.14
N ASP A 25 12.16 -2.20 5.18
CA ASP A 25 12.23 -1.91 3.73
C ASP A 25 13.64 -1.42 3.26
N TYR A 26 14.67 -1.82 4.00
CA TYR A 26 16.01 -1.25 3.90
C TYR A 26 16.90 -2.04 2.92
N SER A 27 17.51 -1.34 1.97
CA SER A 27 18.38 -1.94 0.93
C SER A 27 19.89 -1.80 1.22
N GLY A 28 20.28 -1.16 2.33
CA GLY A 28 21.68 -0.89 2.61
C GLY A 28 22.42 -2.03 3.32
N LYS A 29 23.68 -1.78 3.70
CA LYS A 29 24.60 -2.80 4.25
C LYS A 29 24.66 -2.86 5.78
N LYS A 30 23.97 -1.94 6.47
CA LYS A 30 24.13 -1.73 7.93
C LYS A 30 23.12 -2.49 8.79
N ALA A 31 22.25 -3.31 8.18
CA ALA A 31 21.27 -4.12 8.88
C ALA A 31 21.68 -5.60 8.83
N ASP A 32 21.56 -6.30 9.96
CA ASP A 32 21.70 -7.75 10.07
C ASP A 32 20.41 -8.48 9.65
N HIS A 33 19.26 -7.88 9.95
CA HIS A 33 17.92 -8.41 9.67
C HIS A 33 17.11 -7.35 8.93
N VAL A 34 16.46 -7.72 7.83
CA VAL A 34 15.57 -6.82 7.08
C VAL A 34 14.15 -7.35 7.12
N PHE A 35 13.19 -6.48 7.39
CA PHE A 35 11.76 -6.78 7.39
C PHE A 35 11.10 -5.98 6.27
N VAL A 36 10.48 -6.68 5.33
CA VAL A 36 9.82 -6.10 4.16
C VAL A 36 8.34 -5.95 4.46
N SER A 37 7.83 -4.73 4.42
CA SER A 37 6.44 -4.42 4.76
C SER A 37 5.47 -5.00 3.73
N HIS A 38 5.74 -4.85 2.43
CA HIS A 38 4.83 -5.32 1.39
C HIS A 38 5.48 -5.44 -0.01
N GLY A 39 4.69 -5.98 -0.96
CA GLY A 39 5.11 -6.37 -2.30
C GLY A 39 5.14 -5.28 -3.38
N HIS A 40 5.13 -3.97 -3.05
CA HIS A 40 5.36 -2.92 -4.06
C HIS A 40 6.85 -2.68 -4.32
N ALA A 41 7.15 -2.22 -5.53
CA ALA A 41 8.51 -2.18 -6.08
C ALA A 41 9.45 -1.21 -5.34
N ASP A 42 8.88 -0.20 -4.71
CA ASP A 42 9.51 0.89 -3.98
C ASP A 42 9.81 0.53 -2.51
N HIS A 43 9.19 -0.53 -1.99
CA HIS A 43 9.46 -1.10 -0.68
C HIS A 43 10.33 -2.37 -0.74
N ILE A 44 10.28 -3.10 -1.84
CA ILE A 44 11.12 -4.29 -2.02
C ILE A 44 12.59 -3.89 -2.12
N PRO A 45 13.46 -4.39 -1.23
CA PRO A 45 14.89 -4.20 -1.40
C PRO A 45 15.38 -5.07 -2.57
N TRP A 46 15.77 -4.47 -3.69
CA TRP A 46 16.21 -5.24 -4.88
C TRP A 46 17.54 -5.97 -4.71
N LYS A 47 18.30 -5.58 -3.67
CA LYS A 47 19.49 -6.26 -3.16
C LYS A 47 19.43 -6.20 -1.64
N SER A 48 19.79 -7.31 -1.00
CA SER A 48 19.96 -7.35 0.44
C SER A 48 21.36 -7.86 0.79
N TYR A 49 21.95 -7.28 1.83
CA TYR A 49 23.21 -7.69 2.44
C TYR A 49 23.00 -8.23 3.86
N ALA A 50 21.75 -8.25 4.31
CA ALA A 50 21.36 -8.76 5.61
C ALA A 50 21.57 -10.28 5.67
N LYS A 51 21.79 -10.79 6.89
CA LYS A 51 21.88 -12.22 7.15
C LYS A 51 20.55 -12.92 6.94
N SER A 52 19.45 -12.19 7.14
CA SER A 52 18.09 -12.68 6.95
C SER A 52 17.18 -11.56 6.47
N VAL A 53 16.22 -11.93 5.63
CA VAL A 53 15.15 -11.05 5.16
C VAL A 53 13.83 -11.73 5.46
N TYR A 54 12.90 -11.02 6.09
CA TYR A 54 11.59 -11.50 6.48
C TYR A 54 10.51 -10.76 5.70
N ALA A 55 9.49 -11.51 5.28
CA ALA A 55 8.26 -10.97 4.71
C ALA A 55 7.10 -11.91 5.05
N THR A 56 5.86 -11.43 4.94
CA THR A 56 4.70 -12.31 5.00
C THR A 56 4.69 -13.29 3.81
N PRO A 57 4.01 -14.44 3.92
CA PRO A 57 3.93 -15.39 2.80
C PRO A 57 3.43 -14.77 1.48
N PRO A 58 2.36 -13.95 1.44
CA PRO A 58 1.94 -13.30 0.20
C PRO A 58 2.96 -12.27 -0.31
N THR A 59 3.57 -11.47 0.58
CA THR A 59 4.61 -10.50 0.19
C THR A 59 5.81 -11.20 -0.45
N LYS A 60 6.26 -12.32 0.10
CA LYS A 60 7.32 -13.13 -0.51
C LYS A 60 6.94 -13.63 -1.92
N LYS A 61 5.71 -14.10 -2.11
CA LYS A 61 5.21 -14.51 -3.45
C LYS A 61 5.26 -13.34 -4.43
N PHE A 62 4.83 -12.14 -4.03
CA PHE A 62 4.94 -10.94 -4.87
C PHE A 62 6.38 -10.55 -5.18
N MET A 63 7.29 -10.64 -4.20
CA MET A 63 8.72 -10.40 -4.41
C MET A 63 9.30 -11.37 -5.45
N ASN A 64 8.96 -12.65 -5.36
CA ASN A 64 9.41 -13.67 -6.31
C ASN A 64 8.86 -13.42 -7.73
N LEU A 65 7.57 -13.12 -7.87
CA LEU A 65 6.94 -12.80 -9.15
C LEU A 65 7.53 -11.54 -9.80
N ARG A 66 8.05 -10.62 -8.99
CA ARG A 66 8.76 -9.41 -9.44
C ARG A 66 10.25 -9.62 -9.69
N GLY A 67 10.79 -10.80 -9.36
CA GLY A 67 12.17 -11.18 -9.65
C GLY A 67 13.20 -10.80 -8.59
N ALA A 68 12.80 -10.68 -7.31
CA ALA A 68 13.76 -10.64 -6.21
C ALA A 68 14.65 -11.91 -6.22
N LYS A 69 15.96 -11.75 -6.02
CA LYS A 69 16.97 -12.82 -6.24
C LYS A 69 17.71 -13.26 -4.97
N TYR A 70 17.09 -13.11 -3.81
CA TYR A 70 17.66 -13.53 -2.53
C TYR A 70 16.62 -14.28 -1.72
N GLU A 71 17.09 -15.05 -0.74
CA GLU A 71 16.22 -15.83 0.13
C GLU A 71 15.42 -14.92 1.06
N VAL A 72 14.11 -15.17 1.13
CA VAL A 72 13.18 -14.49 2.02
C VAL A 72 12.53 -15.53 2.92
N GLN A 73 12.68 -15.34 4.22
CA GLN A 73 12.04 -16.13 5.26
C GLN A 73 10.60 -15.64 5.44
N GLU A 74 9.67 -16.58 5.57
CA GLU A 74 8.27 -16.25 5.81
C GLU A 74 8.07 -15.98 7.30
N LEU A 75 7.44 -14.86 7.60
CA LEU A 75 6.96 -14.52 8.95
C LEU A 75 5.46 -14.26 8.86
N PRO A 76 4.61 -15.23 9.24
CA PRO A 76 3.16 -15.02 9.28
C PRO A 76 2.78 -13.95 10.31
N PHE A 77 1.60 -13.34 10.11
CA PHE A 77 1.08 -12.34 11.05
C PHE A 77 0.98 -12.91 12.48
N LYS A 78 1.25 -12.05 13.47
CA LYS A 78 1.21 -12.33 14.91
C LYS A 78 2.18 -13.43 15.37
N GLN A 79 3.04 -13.92 14.48
CA GLN A 79 4.21 -14.71 14.85
C GLN A 79 5.40 -13.77 15.02
N SER A 80 6.30 -14.14 15.92
CA SER A 80 7.45 -13.31 16.26
C SER A 80 8.76 -13.99 15.90
N VAL A 81 9.74 -13.19 15.50
CA VAL A 81 11.14 -13.59 15.44
C VAL A 81 11.94 -12.83 16.50
N GLU A 82 12.79 -13.54 17.22
CA GLU A 82 13.71 -12.95 18.18
C GLU A 82 15.08 -12.75 17.53
N THR A 83 15.60 -11.54 17.70
CA THR A 83 16.99 -11.18 17.41
C THR A 83 17.73 -10.99 18.72
N LYS A 84 19.04 -10.70 18.66
CA LYS A 84 19.82 -10.45 19.88
C LYS A 84 19.25 -9.31 20.76
N ASN A 85 18.68 -8.28 20.13
CA ASN A 85 18.34 -7.02 20.80
C ASN A 85 16.85 -6.64 20.73
N ALA A 86 16.03 -7.43 20.03
CA ALA A 86 14.62 -7.12 19.83
C ALA A 86 13.80 -8.36 19.44
N LYS A 87 12.50 -8.29 19.72
CA LYS A 87 11.47 -9.21 19.21
C LYS A 87 10.63 -8.48 18.17
N ILE A 88 10.41 -9.10 17.02
CA ILE A 88 9.75 -8.48 15.86
C ILE A 88 8.54 -9.30 15.46
N THR A 89 7.39 -8.64 15.28
CA THR A 89 6.11 -9.26 14.92
C THR A 89 5.45 -8.48 13.79
N PHE A 90 4.90 -9.17 12.80
CA PHE A 90 4.09 -8.54 11.77
C PHE A 90 2.61 -8.48 12.17
N TYR A 91 1.99 -7.33 11.91
CA TYR A 91 0.54 -7.10 12.02
C TYR A 91 -0.01 -6.66 10.66
N PRO A 92 -1.24 -7.05 10.29
CA PRO A 92 -1.80 -6.71 8.98
C PRO A 92 -2.02 -5.20 8.82
N ALA A 93 -1.59 -4.64 7.69
CA ALA A 93 -1.60 -3.20 7.41
C ALA A 93 -2.78 -2.73 6.55
N GLY A 94 -3.55 -3.64 5.95
CA GLY A 94 -4.75 -3.31 5.18
C GLY A 94 -4.53 -2.64 3.82
N HIS A 95 -3.27 -2.44 3.41
CA HIS A 95 -2.88 -1.75 2.17
C HIS A 95 -3.04 -2.63 0.92
N ILE A 96 -2.28 -3.72 0.85
CA ILE A 96 -2.41 -4.80 -0.14
C ILE A 96 -2.35 -6.15 0.55
N LEU A 97 -2.71 -7.24 -0.14
CA LEU A 97 -2.57 -8.59 0.41
C LEU A 97 -1.14 -8.83 0.90
N GLY A 98 -0.99 -9.35 2.11
CA GLY A 98 0.28 -9.59 2.79
C GLY A 98 0.98 -8.34 3.34
N SER A 99 0.42 -7.14 3.18
CA SER A 99 1.04 -5.92 3.73
C SER A 99 1.08 -5.95 5.26
N ALA A 100 2.24 -5.61 5.83
CA ALA A 100 2.52 -5.75 7.23
C ALA A 100 3.09 -4.49 7.87
N MET A 101 2.48 -4.10 8.99
CA MET A 101 3.12 -3.25 9.98
C MET A 101 4.12 -4.09 10.78
N THR A 102 5.30 -3.54 11.00
CA THR A 102 6.38 -4.18 11.77
C THR A 102 6.40 -3.63 13.19
N PHE A 103 6.04 -4.48 14.15
CA PHE A 103 6.13 -4.15 15.58
C PHE A 103 7.44 -4.67 16.16
N VAL A 104 8.21 -3.78 16.79
CA VAL A 104 9.54 -4.05 17.34
C VAL A 104 9.54 -3.76 18.84
N GLU A 105 9.72 -4.80 19.64
CA GLU A 105 9.85 -4.75 21.09
C GLU A 105 11.34 -4.78 21.44
N SER A 106 11.85 -3.78 22.17
CA SER A 106 13.28 -3.68 22.53
C SER A 106 13.49 -2.95 23.86
N GLU A 107 14.75 -2.87 24.32
CA GLU A 107 15.11 -2.06 25.49
C GLU A 107 14.84 -0.56 25.31
N PHE A 108 14.69 -0.09 24.06
CA PHE A 108 14.38 1.31 23.75
C PHE A 108 12.88 1.62 23.74
N GLY A 109 12.04 0.62 24.01
CA GLY A 109 10.59 0.70 23.95
C GLY A 109 9.97 0.00 22.73
N ASN A 110 8.67 0.21 22.59
CA ASN A 110 7.84 -0.42 21.57
C ASN A 110 7.70 0.49 20.34
N LEU A 111 8.24 0.05 19.22
CA LEU A 111 8.20 0.77 17.95
C LEU A 111 7.24 0.07 16.98
N LEU A 112 6.35 0.83 16.36
CA LEU A 112 5.50 0.36 15.27
C LEU A 112 5.86 1.11 13.98
N TYR A 113 6.33 0.40 12.98
CA TYR A 113 6.51 0.91 11.62
C TYR A 113 5.38 0.39 10.73
N THR A 114 4.68 1.30 10.05
CA THR A 114 3.49 0.91 9.28
C THR A 114 3.79 0.32 7.91
N GLY A 115 4.92 0.69 7.30
CA GLY A 115 5.00 0.67 5.84
C GLY A 115 3.91 1.55 5.25
N ASP A 116 3.37 1.15 4.10
CA ASP A 116 2.12 1.70 3.59
C ASP A 116 0.93 0.92 4.16
N TYR A 117 -0.14 1.62 4.55
CA TYR A 117 -1.25 1.03 5.29
C TYR A 117 -2.57 1.75 5.02
N ARG A 118 -3.69 1.07 5.30
CA ARG A 118 -5.04 1.62 5.16
C ARG A 118 -5.96 1.14 6.25
N ASN A 119 -6.73 2.07 6.82
CA ASN A 119 -7.76 1.78 7.80
C ASN A 119 -8.93 2.76 7.62
N PRO A 120 -10.12 2.32 7.17
CA PRO A 120 -10.57 0.93 7.02
C PRO A 120 -9.82 0.14 5.93
N PRO A 121 -9.48 -1.14 6.16
CA PRO A 121 -8.68 -1.93 5.23
C PRO A 121 -9.42 -2.23 3.94
N SER A 122 -8.66 -2.49 2.87
CA SER A 122 -9.23 -3.00 1.63
C SER A 122 -9.87 -4.39 1.86
N PRO A 123 -11.05 -4.69 1.27
CA PRO A 123 -11.68 -6.01 1.39
C PRO A 123 -10.87 -7.12 0.71
N ALA A 124 -9.87 -6.76 -0.11
CA ALA A 124 -8.96 -7.69 -0.78
C ALA A 124 -7.66 -7.88 0.02
N THR A 125 -7.72 -7.85 1.36
CA THR A 125 -6.57 -8.00 2.26
C THR A 125 -6.95 -8.77 3.52
N GLU A 126 -5.96 -9.07 4.36
CA GLU A 126 -6.12 -9.69 5.67
C GLU A 126 -6.68 -8.75 6.75
N GLY A 127 -6.99 -7.49 6.39
CA GLY A 127 -7.52 -6.49 7.29
C GLY A 127 -6.45 -5.55 7.87
N PHE A 128 -6.81 -4.86 8.95
CA PHE A 128 -5.94 -3.97 9.69
C PHE A 128 -6.05 -4.30 11.17
N GLU A 129 -4.91 -4.51 11.85
CA GLU A 129 -4.90 -4.81 13.27
C GLU A 129 -3.69 -4.20 13.95
N LEU A 130 -3.89 -3.60 15.13
CA LEU A 130 -2.84 -3.04 15.95
C LEU A 130 -2.36 -4.06 16.99
N PRO A 131 -1.09 -3.99 17.44
CA PRO A 131 -0.68 -4.73 18.63
C PRO A 131 -1.47 -4.27 19.86
N ASP A 132 -1.73 -5.19 20.78
CA ASP A 132 -2.43 -4.94 22.06
C ASP A 132 -1.55 -4.23 23.11
N THR A 133 -0.37 -3.73 22.70
CA THR A 133 0.62 -3.11 23.57
C THR A 133 0.75 -1.62 23.25
N GLN A 134 0.99 -0.80 24.27
CA GLN A 134 1.28 0.63 24.08
C GLN A 134 2.44 0.84 23.11
N ILE A 135 2.22 1.70 22.11
CA ILE A 135 3.23 2.14 21.16
C ILE A 135 3.96 3.35 21.74
N ASP A 136 5.28 3.26 21.87
CA ASP A 136 6.13 4.38 22.29
C ASP A 136 6.55 5.23 21.09
N THR A 137 6.99 4.56 20.02
CA THR A 137 7.44 5.20 18.78
C THR A 137 6.60 4.73 17.61
N PHE A 138 5.92 5.67 16.95
CA PHE A 138 5.09 5.37 15.78
C PHE A 138 5.75 5.94 14.53
N ILE A 139 6.10 5.09 13.57
CA ILE A 139 6.63 5.52 12.26
C ILE A 139 5.55 5.25 11.22
N THR A 140 4.99 6.32 10.66
CA THR A 140 3.83 6.27 9.77
C THR A 140 4.10 6.95 8.43
N GLU A 141 3.57 6.38 7.36
CA GLU A 141 3.40 7.10 6.09
C GLU A 141 2.37 8.24 6.23
N ALA A 142 2.39 9.17 5.27
CA ALA A 142 1.41 10.24 5.14
C ALA A 142 1.22 10.63 3.66
N THR A 143 0.97 9.64 2.80
CA THR A 143 0.86 9.82 1.33
C THR A 143 -0.17 10.89 0.98
N PHE A 144 -1.30 10.89 1.67
CA PHE A 144 -2.42 11.81 1.50
C PHE A 144 -2.54 12.78 2.68
N SER A 145 -1.46 13.54 2.92
CA SER A 145 -1.27 14.44 4.07
C SER A 145 -2.08 15.75 4.08
N LEU A 146 -3.02 15.95 3.16
CA LEU A 146 -3.80 17.18 3.06
C LEU A 146 -5.29 16.92 3.38
N PRO A 147 -5.97 17.81 4.12
CA PRO A 147 -7.41 17.67 4.46
C PRO A 147 -8.37 17.55 3.27
N VAL A 148 -7.93 17.90 2.06
CA VAL A 148 -8.72 17.68 0.84
C VAL A 148 -8.90 16.18 0.56
N TYR A 149 -7.95 15.34 0.99
CA TYR A 149 -8.06 13.90 0.91
C TYR A 149 -8.93 13.42 2.07
N LYS A 150 -10.15 13.07 1.71
CA LYS A 150 -11.13 12.45 2.61
C LYS A 150 -11.80 11.32 1.85
N TRP A 151 -11.64 10.11 2.34
CA TRP A 151 -12.20 8.93 1.69
C TRP A 151 -13.70 8.87 1.89
N GLN A 152 -14.37 8.37 0.84
CA GLN A 152 -15.76 7.96 0.94
C GLN A 152 -15.87 6.71 1.78
N SER A 153 -17.05 6.44 2.31
CA SER A 153 -17.34 5.17 2.95
C SER A 153 -17.19 4.02 1.95
N TYR A 154 -16.98 2.80 2.48
CA TYR A 154 -16.91 1.58 1.67
C TYR A 154 -18.15 1.41 0.76
N ASP A 155 -19.34 1.64 1.30
CA ASP A 155 -20.59 1.46 0.55
C ASP A 155 -20.76 2.47 -0.59
N GLU A 156 -20.36 3.72 -0.35
CA GLU A 156 -20.36 4.77 -1.39
C GLU A 156 -19.36 4.44 -2.50
N LEU A 157 -18.14 4.04 -2.13
CA LEU A 157 -17.11 3.66 -3.10
C LEU A 157 -17.52 2.42 -3.92
N LYS A 158 -18.08 1.40 -3.24
CA LYS A 158 -18.62 0.19 -3.88
C LYS A 158 -19.72 0.55 -4.87
N ALA A 159 -20.69 1.36 -4.45
CA ALA A 159 -21.79 1.82 -5.31
C ALA A 159 -21.26 2.63 -6.50
N GLU A 160 -20.22 3.45 -6.29
CA GLU A 160 -19.63 4.26 -7.34
C GLU A 160 -18.95 3.42 -8.44
N ILE A 161 -18.14 2.43 -8.02
CA ILE A 161 -17.42 1.52 -8.93
C ILE A 161 -18.39 0.60 -9.66
N MET A 162 -19.29 -0.07 -8.93
CA MET A 162 -20.30 -0.96 -9.51
C MET A 162 -21.24 -0.19 -10.44
N GLY A 163 -21.67 1.01 -10.04
CA GLY A 163 -22.53 1.87 -10.84
C GLY A 163 -21.88 2.33 -12.13
N PHE A 164 -20.57 2.63 -12.13
CA PHE A 164 -19.82 2.94 -13.34
C PHE A 164 -19.78 1.75 -14.31
N ALA A 165 -19.41 0.55 -13.82
CA ALA A 165 -19.37 -0.66 -14.63
C ALA A 165 -20.74 -0.99 -15.21
N LYS A 166 -21.77 -1.09 -14.36
CA LYS A 166 -23.14 -1.40 -14.76
C LYS A 166 -23.68 -0.41 -15.78
N SER A 167 -23.52 0.90 -15.55
CA SER A 167 -24.00 1.93 -16.47
C SER A 167 -23.33 1.89 -17.85
N ALA A 168 -22.05 1.48 -17.91
CA ALA A 168 -21.36 1.27 -19.17
C ALA A 168 -21.92 0.03 -19.89
N LEU A 169 -22.01 -1.10 -19.19
CA LEU A 169 -22.48 -2.37 -19.74
C LEU A 169 -23.93 -2.27 -20.25
N ASP A 170 -24.83 -1.64 -19.48
CA ASP A 170 -26.25 -1.42 -19.85
C ASP A 170 -26.42 -0.60 -21.15
N LYS A 171 -25.36 0.09 -21.61
CA LYS A 171 -25.35 0.92 -22.82
C LYS A 171 -24.45 0.35 -23.92
N ASP A 172 -24.06 -0.91 -23.81
CA ASP A 172 -23.12 -1.59 -24.72
C ASP A 172 -21.74 -0.92 -24.79
N TYR A 173 -21.28 -0.32 -23.69
CA TYR A 173 -19.90 0.16 -23.55
C TYR A 173 -19.07 -0.83 -22.73
N THR A 174 -17.80 -0.93 -23.08
CA THR A 174 -16.78 -1.64 -22.30
C THR A 174 -16.26 -0.72 -21.18
N PRO A 175 -16.52 -1.00 -19.89
CA PRO A 175 -15.92 -0.23 -18.80
C PRO A 175 -14.43 -0.58 -18.65
N VAL A 176 -13.60 0.46 -18.52
CA VAL A 176 -12.15 0.35 -18.32
C VAL A 176 -11.76 1.08 -17.05
N PHE A 177 -11.20 0.35 -16.09
CA PHE A 177 -10.66 0.91 -14.86
C PHE A 177 -9.14 1.05 -14.94
N LEU A 178 -8.64 2.27 -14.76
CA LEU A 178 -7.22 2.55 -14.70
C LEU A 178 -6.73 2.45 -13.25
N ALA A 179 -6.03 1.37 -12.91
CA ALA A 179 -5.55 1.07 -11.56
C ALA A 179 -4.17 0.39 -11.59
N TYR A 180 -3.39 0.53 -10.51
CA TYR A 180 -2.11 -0.17 -10.39
C TYR A 180 -2.30 -1.69 -10.39
N ASN A 181 -1.35 -2.42 -10.98
CA ASN A 181 -1.44 -3.88 -11.15
C ASN A 181 -1.54 -4.67 -9.83
N LEU A 182 -1.15 -4.08 -8.69
CA LEU A 182 -1.19 -4.70 -7.36
C LEU A 182 -1.90 -3.76 -6.37
N GLY A 183 -2.88 -4.27 -5.64
CA GLY A 183 -3.70 -3.52 -4.69
C GLY A 183 -5.02 -3.11 -5.32
N LYS A 184 -5.12 -1.85 -5.77
CA LYS A 184 -6.35 -1.25 -6.32
C LYS A 184 -7.03 -2.09 -7.41
N ALA A 185 -6.26 -2.72 -8.30
CA ALA A 185 -6.85 -3.57 -9.35
C ALA A 185 -7.64 -4.73 -8.74
N GLN A 186 -7.06 -5.43 -7.77
CA GLN A 186 -7.71 -6.56 -7.10
C GLN A 186 -8.89 -6.12 -6.23
N GLU A 187 -8.80 -4.96 -5.57
CA GLU A 187 -9.95 -4.41 -4.85
C GLU A 187 -11.12 -4.07 -5.80
N ILE A 188 -10.84 -3.44 -6.95
CA ILE A 188 -11.88 -3.17 -7.95
C ILE A 188 -12.51 -4.48 -8.43
N MET A 189 -11.69 -5.50 -8.74
CA MET A 189 -12.17 -6.84 -9.13
C MET A 189 -13.11 -7.42 -8.07
N HIS A 190 -12.68 -7.38 -6.80
CA HIS A 190 -13.47 -7.86 -5.68
C HIS A 190 -14.79 -7.11 -5.51
N LEU A 191 -14.82 -5.79 -5.78
CA LEU A 191 -16.04 -4.99 -5.67
C LEU A 191 -17.03 -5.25 -6.83
N VAL A 192 -16.53 -5.50 -8.04
CA VAL A 192 -17.39 -5.73 -9.22
C VAL A 192 -17.77 -7.20 -9.43
N LYS A 193 -17.23 -8.13 -8.65
CA LYS A 193 -17.50 -9.57 -8.79
C LYS A 193 -18.99 -9.91 -8.71
N ASP A 194 -19.75 -9.17 -7.90
CA ASP A 194 -21.20 -9.35 -7.72
C ASP A 194 -22.01 -9.04 -8.99
N LEU A 195 -21.40 -8.38 -9.99
CA LEU A 195 -22.00 -8.18 -11.31
C LEU A 195 -22.02 -9.47 -12.14
N ASN A 196 -21.31 -10.52 -11.72
CA ASN A 196 -21.18 -11.80 -12.44
C ASN A 196 -20.81 -11.65 -13.92
N HIS A 197 -19.99 -10.63 -14.22
CA HIS A 197 -19.61 -10.27 -15.57
C HIS A 197 -18.11 -10.55 -15.80
N PRO A 198 -17.69 -11.04 -16.99
CA PRO A 198 -16.28 -11.35 -17.22
C PRO A 198 -15.35 -10.14 -17.08
N ILE A 199 -14.24 -10.36 -16.39
CA ILE A 199 -13.17 -9.37 -16.17
C ILE A 199 -11.95 -9.75 -17.01
N GLN A 200 -11.32 -8.76 -17.63
CA GLN A 200 -10.01 -8.89 -18.27
C GLN A 200 -9.02 -7.90 -17.68
N ILE A 201 -7.93 -8.42 -17.10
CA ILE A 201 -6.88 -7.62 -16.47
C ILE A 201 -5.59 -7.66 -17.29
N HIS A 202 -4.89 -6.53 -17.32
CA HIS A 202 -3.56 -6.44 -17.91
C HIS A 202 -2.64 -7.57 -17.42
N GLY A 203 -1.83 -8.16 -18.32
CA GLY A 203 -1.07 -9.39 -18.03
C GLY A 203 -0.11 -9.29 -16.85
N ALA A 204 0.42 -8.10 -16.54
CA ALA A 204 1.23 -7.89 -15.34
C ALA A 204 0.39 -7.98 -14.04
N GLY A 205 -0.86 -7.52 -14.05
CA GLY A 205 -1.79 -7.67 -12.93
C GLY A 205 -2.32 -9.10 -12.83
N PHE A 206 -2.61 -9.75 -13.96
CA PHE A 206 -3.05 -11.14 -14.02
C PHE A 206 -2.12 -12.10 -13.25
N LYS A 207 -0.80 -11.95 -13.44
CA LYS A 207 0.21 -12.77 -12.75
C LYS A 207 0.15 -12.64 -11.22
N LEU A 208 -0.33 -11.52 -10.70
CA LEU A 208 -0.41 -11.24 -9.28
C LEU A 208 -1.72 -11.74 -8.67
N CYS A 209 -2.80 -11.86 -9.46
CA CYS A 209 -4.10 -12.37 -9.01
C CYS A 209 -4.02 -13.80 -8.46
N GLY A 210 -3.15 -14.65 -8.99
CA GLY A 210 -2.99 -16.03 -8.48
C GLY A 210 -2.59 -16.08 -7.00
N VAL A 211 -1.88 -15.07 -6.48
CA VAL A 211 -1.55 -14.99 -5.05
C VAL A 211 -2.81 -14.72 -4.22
N TYR A 212 -3.75 -13.93 -4.74
CA TYR A 212 -5.03 -13.65 -4.07
C TYR A 212 -5.92 -14.88 -4.05
N ASP A 213 -5.96 -15.65 -5.14
CA ASP A 213 -6.73 -16.90 -5.21
C ASP A 213 -6.22 -17.93 -4.21
N GLU A 214 -4.89 -18.05 -4.05
CA GLU A 214 -4.26 -18.96 -3.08
C GLU A 214 -4.63 -18.61 -1.62
N GLU A 215 -4.84 -17.33 -1.33
CA GLU A 215 -5.29 -16.84 -0.01
C GLU A 215 -6.84 -16.83 0.11
N GLY A 216 -7.56 -17.34 -0.89
CA GLY A 216 -9.02 -17.47 -0.88
C GLY A 216 -9.78 -16.16 -1.11
N ILE A 217 -9.13 -15.12 -1.63
CA ILE A 217 -9.78 -13.85 -1.97
C ILE A 217 -10.44 -13.97 -3.34
N ASP A 218 -11.77 -13.93 -3.34
CA ASP A 218 -12.57 -13.99 -4.56
C ASP A 218 -12.49 -12.67 -5.36
N LEU A 219 -11.86 -12.75 -6.53
CA LEU A 219 -11.70 -11.66 -7.50
C LEU A 219 -12.70 -11.74 -8.68
N GLY A 220 -13.71 -12.62 -8.59
CA GLY A 220 -14.70 -12.86 -9.64
C GLY A 220 -14.18 -13.68 -10.82
N ASN A 221 -14.94 -13.70 -11.92
CA ASN A 221 -14.57 -14.41 -13.13
C ASN A 221 -13.60 -13.56 -13.98
N TYR A 222 -12.30 -13.79 -13.82
CA TYR A 222 -11.27 -13.01 -14.47
C TYR A 222 -10.36 -13.83 -15.38
N GLN A 223 -9.81 -13.17 -16.39
CA GLN A 223 -8.81 -13.73 -17.31
C GLN A 223 -7.79 -12.66 -17.72
N THR A 224 -6.66 -13.09 -18.30
CA THR A 224 -5.71 -12.14 -18.89
C THR A 224 -6.37 -11.37 -20.03
N TYR A 225 -5.99 -10.10 -20.20
CA TYR A 225 -6.43 -9.28 -21.32
C TYR A 225 -6.12 -9.96 -22.65
N ASP A 226 -7.13 -10.00 -23.51
CA ASP A 226 -7.05 -10.50 -24.87
C ASP A 226 -7.74 -9.49 -25.79
N ARG A 227 -6.96 -8.97 -26.73
CA ARG A 227 -7.39 -7.92 -27.66
C ARG A 227 -8.63 -8.33 -28.47
N GLU A 228 -8.73 -9.59 -28.87
CA GLU A 228 -9.79 -10.06 -29.77
C GLU A 228 -11.13 -10.24 -29.03
N THR A 229 -11.09 -10.50 -27.73
CA THR A 229 -12.27 -10.85 -26.94
C THR A 229 -12.60 -9.84 -25.83
N CYS A 230 -11.92 -8.69 -25.78
CA CYS A 230 -12.06 -7.71 -24.69
C CYS A 230 -13.33 -6.86 -24.75
N GLU A 231 -13.95 -6.70 -25.92
CA GLU A 231 -15.13 -5.85 -26.08
C GLU A 231 -16.31 -6.40 -25.26
N GLY A 232 -16.98 -5.49 -24.54
CA GLY A 232 -18.09 -5.80 -23.65
C GLY A 232 -17.68 -6.37 -22.30
N LYS A 233 -16.39 -6.60 -21.99
CA LYS A 233 -15.92 -7.07 -20.68
C LYS A 233 -15.55 -5.92 -19.74
N ILE A 234 -15.39 -6.20 -18.45
CA ILE A 234 -14.80 -5.24 -17.52
C ILE A 234 -13.28 -5.29 -17.67
N LEU A 235 -12.65 -4.19 -18.09
CA LEU A 235 -11.21 -4.14 -18.31
C LEU A 235 -10.50 -3.41 -17.18
N ILE A 236 -9.34 -3.93 -16.75
CA ILE A 236 -8.51 -3.31 -15.72
C ILE A 236 -7.05 -3.24 -16.18
N CYS A 237 -6.45 -2.06 -16.13
CA CYS A 237 -5.05 -1.87 -16.52
C CYS A 237 -4.41 -0.67 -15.83
N PRO A 238 -3.07 -0.58 -15.77
CA PRO A 238 -2.43 0.65 -15.32
C PRO A 238 -2.59 1.75 -16.37
N SER A 239 -2.59 3.02 -15.95
CA SER A 239 -2.74 4.17 -16.87
C SER A 239 -1.71 4.17 -18.01
N SER A 240 -0.50 3.69 -17.77
CA SER A 240 0.55 3.58 -18.79
C SER A 240 0.21 2.59 -19.91
N ALA A 241 -0.66 1.60 -19.67
CA ALA A 241 -1.06 0.62 -20.68
C ALA A 241 -1.97 1.22 -21.76
N ILE A 242 -2.79 2.22 -21.42
CA ILE A 242 -3.65 2.92 -22.40
C ILE A 242 -2.82 3.56 -23.50
N ASN A 243 -1.72 4.23 -23.12
CA ASN A 243 -0.80 4.86 -24.07
C ASN A 243 -0.10 3.83 -24.96
N ASN A 244 0.02 2.58 -24.50
CA ASN A 244 0.61 1.46 -25.23
C ASN A 244 -0.43 0.63 -26.00
N GLY A 245 -1.63 1.16 -26.23
CA GLY A 245 -2.64 0.54 -27.10
C GLY A 245 -3.57 -0.46 -26.42
N PHE A 246 -3.57 -0.55 -25.09
CA PHE A 246 -4.55 -1.35 -24.34
C PHE A 246 -5.98 -0.88 -24.65
N ALA A 247 -6.87 -1.81 -25.01
CA ALA A 247 -8.24 -1.55 -25.45
C ALA A 247 -8.34 -0.54 -26.62
N SER A 248 -7.30 -0.38 -27.44
CA SER A 248 -7.30 0.54 -28.59
C SER A 248 -8.29 0.15 -29.69
N ASN A 249 -8.59 -1.16 -29.84
CA ASN A 249 -9.57 -1.69 -30.78
C ASN A 249 -11.03 -1.52 -30.32
N VAL A 250 -11.25 -1.26 -29.03
CA VAL A 250 -12.60 -1.10 -28.47
C VAL A 250 -13.13 0.29 -28.83
N ARG A 251 -14.18 0.33 -29.66
CA ARG A 251 -14.80 1.58 -30.13
C ARG A 251 -15.66 2.23 -29.06
N LYS A 252 -16.55 1.46 -28.42
CA LYS A 252 -17.40 1.92 -27.33
C LYS A 252 -16.79 1.53 -26.00
N LYS A 253 -15.97 2.42 -25.43
CA LYS A 253 -15.42 2.26 -24.08
C LYS A 253 -15.67 3.49 -23.22
N ARG A 254 -15.78 3.26 -21.92
CA ARG A 254 -15.79 4.31 -20.89
C ARG A 254 -14.65 4.06 -19.93
N ILE A 255 -13.87 5.09 -19.63
CA ILE A 255 -12.64 4.98 -18.86
C ILE A 255 -12.81 5.70 -17.51
N ALA A 256 -12.55 4.99 -16.41
CA ALA A 256 -12.47 5.54 -15.07
C ALA A 256 -11.03 5.52 -14.57
N TYR A 257 -10.50 6.68 -14.16
CA TYR A 257 -9.22 6.77 -13.45
C TYR A 257 -9.44 6.50 -11.96
N CYS A 258 -8.79 5.46 -11.43
CA CYS A 258 -9.00 4.94 -10.09
C CYS A 258 -7.74 5.14 -9.24
N SER A 259 -7.75 6.18 -8.40
CA SER A 259 -6.59 6.57 -7.59
C SER A 259 -7.00 7.58 -6.52
N GLY A 260 -6.36 7.61 -5.35
CA GLY A 260 -6.60 8.65 -4.34
C GLY A 260 -6.33 10.07 -4.88
N TRP A 261 -5.45 10.20 -5.88
CA TRP A 261 -5.21 11.47 -6.57
C TRP A 261 -6.41 11.97 -7.40
N ALA A 262 -7.43 11.14 -7.63
CA ALA A 262 -8.64 11.48 -8.37
C ALA A 262 -9.56 12.46 -7.61
N VAL A 263 -9.30 12.72 -6.32
CA VAL A 263 -9.94 13.81 -5.57
C VAL A 263 -9.69 15.18 -6.21
N MET A 264 -8.52 15.38 -6.82
CA MET A 264 -8.19 16.64 -7.46
C MET A 264 -8.86 16.74 -8.83
N GLU A 265 -9.88 17.60 -8.97
CA GLU A 265 -10.59 17.80 -10.24
C GLU A 265 -9.66 18.20 -11.41
N SER A 266 -8.55 18.87 -11.11
CA SER A 266 -7.51 19.23 -12.10
C SER A 266 -6.94 18.01 -12.84
N ARG A 267 -7.09 16.79 -12.30
CA ARG A 267 -6.72 15.56 -13.01
C ARG A 267 -7.63 15.28 -14.20
N ARG A 268 -8.90 15.72 -14.19
CA ARG A 268 -9.85 15.52 -15.28
C ARG A 268 -9.41 16.25 -16.56
N SER A 269 -8.79 17.42 -16.44
CA SER A 269 -8.28 18.16 -17.59
C SER A 269 -6.93 17.62 -18.11
N GLN A 270 -6.20 16.86 -17.29
CA GLN A 270 -4.93 16.23 -17.65
C GLN A 270 -5.08 14.83 -18.26
N LEU A 271 -6.19 14.14 -17.98
CA LEU A 271 -6.46 12.77 -18.40
C LEU A 271 -7.73 12.71 -19.25
N THR A 272 -7.65 12.08 -20.42
CA THR A 272 -8.83 11.82 -21.27
C THR A 272 -9.63 10.64 -20.71
N VAL A 273 -10.37 10.87 -19.63
CA VAL A 273 -11.19 9.86 -18.92
C VAL A 273 -12.63 10.35 -18.71
N ASP A 274 -13.58 9.42 -18.68
CA ASP A 274 -15.01 9.70 -18.46
C ASP A 274 -15.33 9.93 -16.97
N LYS A 275 -14.55 9.33 -16.08
CA LYS A 275 -14.78 9.38 -14.63
C LYS A 275 -13.49 9.38 -13.83
N LEU A 276 -13.53 10.10 -12.71
CA LEU A 276 -12.52 10.07 -11.65
C LEU A 276 -13.15 9.35 -10.45
N ILE A 277 -12.47 8.33 -9.93
CA ILE A 277 -12.93 7.56 -8.76
C ILE A 277 -11.81 7.59 -7.71
N PRO A 278 -12.02 8.25 -6.55
CA PRO A 278 -11.00 8.41 -5.52
C PRO A 278 -10.85 7.16 -4.64
N ILE A 279 -10.40 6.05 -5.26
CA ILE A 279 -10.01 4.83 -4.53
C ILE A 279 -8.53 4.88 -4.15
N SER A 280 -8.25 4.65 -2.87
CA SER A 280 -6.90 4.58 -2.31
C SER A 280 -6.71 3.27 -1.56
N ASP A 281 -5.51 2.72 -1.67
CA ASP A 281 -4.98 1.66 -0.80
C ASP A 281 -4.15 2.24 0.35
N HIS A 282 -4.08 3.57 0.49
CA HIS A 282 -3.49 4.28 1.64
C HIS A 282 -4.59 4.98 2.43
N LEU A 283 -4.34 5.24 3.71
CA LEU A 283 -5.21 6.07 4.54
C LEU A 283 -5.30 7.54 4.08
N ASP A 284 -6.38 8.20 4.47
CA ASP A 284 -6.54 9.64 4.28
C ASP A 284 -5.94 10.45 5.43
N PHE A 285 -6.01 11.78 5.30
CA PHE A 285 -5.52 12.71 6.30
C PHE A 285 -6.21 12.51 7.67
N PHE A 286 -7.52 12.34 7.71
CA PHE A 286 -8.29 12.26 8.95
C PHE A 286 -8.11 10.91 9.65
N GLU A 287 -8.02 9.83 8.88
CA GLU A 287 -7.69 8.49 9.35
C GLU A 287 -6.30 8.47 10.01
N LEU A 288 -5.33 9.20 9.43
CA LEU A 288 -3.98 9.34 10.01
C LEU A 288 -4.01 10.07 11.35
N ILE A 289 -4.65 11.23 11.40
CA ILE A 289 -4.75 12.02 12.64
C ILE A 289 -5.48 11.22 13.72
N SER A 290 -6.61 10.59 13.38
CA SER A 290 -7.39 9.74 14.30
C SER A 290 -6.58 8.56 14.84
N LEU A 291 -5.75 7.93 14.01
CA LEU A 291 -4.89 6.84 14.47
C LEU A 291 -3.80 7.34 15.42
N CYS A 292 -3.17 8.47 15.13
CA CYS A 292 -2.21 9.10 16.05
C CYS A 292 -2.86 9.44 17.39
N GLU A 293 -4.06 10.01 17.38
CA GLU A 293 -4.85 10.33 18.57
C GLU A 293 -5.19 9.09 19.39
N LYS A 294 -5.56 7.98 18.73
CA LYS A 294 -5.82 6.71 19.39
C LYS A 294 -4.57 6.11 20.03
N LEU A 295 -3.42 6.18 19.35
CA LEU A 295 -2.19 5.54 19.79
C LEU A 295 -1.45 6.33 20.89
N GLN A 296 -1.57 7.66 20.91
CA GLN A 296 -0.84 8.56 21.84
C GLN A 296 0.66 8.19 21.99
N PRO A 297 1.42 8.03 20.89
CA PRO A 297 2.81 7.66 20.98
C PRO A 297 3.65 8.77 21.63
N LYS A 298 4.74 8.39 22.30
CA LYS A 298 5.70 9.37 22.85
C LYS A 298 6.41 10.15 21.73
N MET A 299 6.52 9.56 20.54
CA MET A 299 7.04 10.21 19.35
C MET A 299 6.45 9.59 18.08
N THR A 300 5.95 10.46 17.20
CA THR A 300 5.52 10.09 15.84
C THR A 300 6.56 10.54 14.82
N TYR A 301 7.01 9.63 13.97
CA TYR A 301 7.86 9.92 12.82
C TYR A 301 7.03 9.82 11.55
N ILE A 302 6.85 10.95 10.88
CA ILE A 302 6.12 11.04 9.62
C ILE A 302 7.08 10.75 8.47
N THR A 303 6.69 9.93 7.52
CA THR A 303 7.46 9.68 6.29
C THR A 303 6.51 9.62 5.08
N HIS A 304 7.08 9.45 3.88
CA HIS A 304 6.34 9.24 2.62
C HIS A 304 5.30 10.33 2.34
N THR A 305 5.71 11.60 2.41
CA THR A 305 4.78 12.70 2.19
C THR A 305 5.44 13.92 1.54
N PRO A 306 4.77 14.59 0.59
CA PRO A 306 5.23 15.86 0.05
C PRO A 306 4.90 17.07 0.95
N ASN A 307 3.99 16.92 1.93
CA ASN A 307 3.53 18.02 2.80
C ASN A 307 3.58 17.63 4.29
N PRO A 308 4.76 17.32 4.85
CA PRO A 308 4.87 16.86 6.24
C PRO A 308 4.42 17.90 7.26
N ASP A 309 4.59 19.19 6.95
CA ASP A 309 4.26 20.29 7.85
C ASP A 309 2.77 20.38 8.18
N VAL A 310 1.89 19.97 7.26
CA VAL A 310 0.44 20.01 7.47
C VAL A 310 0.02 18.98 8.52
N VAL A 311 0.48 17.73 8.39
CA VAL A 311 0.20 16.69 9.40
C VAL A 311 0.82 17.07 10.73
N LYS A 312 2.07 17.54 10.72
CA LYS A 312 2.76 17.97 11.94
C LYS A 312 1.98 19.07 12.68
N HIS A 313 1.51 20.09 11.97
CA HIS A 313 0.75 21.19 12.56
C HIS A 313 -0.47 20.69 13.33
N TYR A 314 -1.26 19.78 12.76
CA TYR A 314 -2.44 19.22 13.42
C TYR A 314 -2.07 18.32 14.61
N LEU A 315 -1.01 17.51 14.50
CA LEU A 315 -0.55 16.70 15.63
C LEU A 315 -0.04 17.58 16.78
N ASP A 316 0.64 18.70 16.49
CA ASP A 316 1.07 19.67 17.50
C ASP A 316 -0.13 20.29 18.23
N GLU A 317 -1.22 20.61 17.52
CA GLU A 317 -2.47 21.12 18.12
C GLU A 317 -3.14 20.11 19.06
N GLN A 318 -2.99 18.82 18.79
CA GLN A 318 -3.47 17.72 19.65
C GLN A 318 -2.47 17.36 20.76
N GLY A 319 -1.33 18.04 20.85
CA GLY A 319 -0.27 17.75 21.82
C GLY A 319 0.47 16.43 21.58
N ILE A 320 0.40 15.87 20.36
CA ILE A 320 1.05 14.62 19.98
C ILE A 320 2.45 14.94 19.42
N PRO A 321 3.54 14.53 20.08
CA PRO A 321 4.89 14.82 19.60
C PRO A 321 5.14 14.18 18.23
N SER A 322 5.55 14.99 17.26
CA SER A 322 5.83 14.49 15.92
C SER A 322 7.03 15.18 15.27
N GLN A 323 7.72 14.44 14.40
CA GLN A 323 8.81 14.94 13.58
C GLN A 323 8.82 14.27 12.22
N PHE A 324 9.38 14.97 11.23
CA PHE A 324 9.54 14.40 9.90
C PHE A 324 10.81 13.54 9.83
N LEU A 325 10.66 12.34 9.30
CA LEU A 325 11.76 11.44 9.02
C LEU A 325 12.21 11.68 7.58
N ASP A 326 13.14 12.61 7.39
CA ASP A 326 13.78 12.80 6.08
C ASP A 326 15.26 12.51 6.08
N MET A 327 15.81 12.30 4.89
CA MET A 327 17.24 12.06 4.73
C MET A 327 17.98 13.22 5.38
N THR A 328 18.84 12.93 6.35
CA THR A 328 19.87 13.88 6.76
C THR A 328 20.64 14.23 5.50
N ALA A 329 20.46 15.45 4.97
CA ALA A 329 21.39 15.98 4.00
C ALA A 329 22.77 15.96 4.64
N LYS A 330 23.63 15.06 4.18
CA LYS A 330 25.08 15.19 4.34
C LYS A 330 25.77 14.66 3.09
N PRO A 331 26.25 15.56 2.24
CA PRO A 331 27.60 15.50 1.74
C PRO A 331 28.39 16.57 2.49
N ASN A 332 29.11 16.14 3.52
CA ASN A 332 30.34 16.75 4.04
C ASN A 332 30.88 15.74 5.08
N ASP A 333 31.55 14.70 4.56
CA ASP A 333 33.00 14.50 4.71
C ASP A 333 33.45 13.32 3.85
#